data_AF-A0A8T4VML7-F1
#
_entry.id   AF-A0A8T4VML7-F1
#
_cell.length_a   1.000
_cell.length_b   1.000
_cell.length_c   1.000
_cell.angle_alpha   90.00
_cell.angle_beta   90.00
_cell.angle_gamma   90.00
#
_symmetry.space_group_name_H-M   'P 1'
#
loop_
_entity.id
_entity.type
_entity.pdbx_description
1 polymer ?
#
loop_
_entity_poly.entity_id
_entity_poly.type
_entity_poly.pdbx_seq_one_letter_code
_entity_poly.pdbx_strand_id
1 'polypeptide(L)'
;MEEQQRNNIIRILTETLKALEEGNIKELKDLSNQTIHDATTVQDQYSITIAVLIYSLSKIYEREFNYNKFKGFKVYCYDCVRGLEVAKEKLENNDIQGFEDTLSKYIKNLNKVHIKLQQSIQDVFEQAKISKASRIHEHGISLGRTAELLGITRFDLMNYIGKTYIADAKEAFTIDPEKRLKFARSLFK
;
A
#
# COMPACT_ATOMS: atom_id res chain seq x y z
N MET A 1 18.61 -11.49 -2.28
CA MET A 1 17.71 -11.33 -1.12
C MET A 1 18.30 -12.08 0.05
N GLU A 2 18.42 -11.46 1.21
CA GLU A 2 18.92 -12.13 2.42
C GLU A 2 17.83 -13.04 3.04
N GLU A 3 18.23 -14.07 3.76
CA GLU A 3 17.30 -15.05 4.35
C GLU A 3 16.31 -14.42 5.35
N GLN A 4 16.80 -13.51 6.20
CA GLN A 4 15.94 -12.79 7.15
C GLN A 4 14.89 -11.91 6.43
N GLN A 5 15.30 -11.27 5.33
CA GLN A 5 14.41 -10.48 4.48
C GLN A 5 13.35 -11.36 3.81
N ARG A 6 13.75 -12.50 3.24
CA ARG A 6 12.84 -13.48 2.62
C ARG A 6 11.78 -13.94 3.62
N ASN A 7 12.21 -14.33 4.82
CA ASN A 7 11.30 -14.82 5.86
C ASN A 7 10.34 -13.72 6.34
N ASN A 8 10.79 -12.46 6.46
CA ASN A 8 9.91 -11.35 6.79
C ASN A 8 8.88 -11.10 5.68
N ILE A 9 9.28 -11.15 4.41
CA ILE A 9 8.36 -10.98 3.29
C ILE A 9 7.30 -12.09 3.28
N ILE A 10 7.69 -13.35 3.49
CA ILE A 10 6.75 -14.48 3.58
C ILE A 10 5.74 -14.26 4.72
N ARG A 11 6.21 -13.82 5.89
CA ARG A 11 5.34 -13.49 7.04
C ARG A 11 4.33 -12.40 6.67
N ILE A 12 4.79 -11.28 6.10
CA ILE A 12 3.93 -10.17 5.68
C ILE A 12 2.90 -10.60 4.64
N LEU A 13 3.30 -11.39 3.64
CA LEU A 13 2.37 -11.92 2.63
C LEU A 13 1.32 -12.83 3.25
N THR A 14 1.71 -13.67 4.21
CA THR A 14 0.79 -14.57 4.92
C THR A 14 -0.23 -13.79 5.75
N GLU A 15 0.22 -12.81 6.54
CA GLU A 15 -0.66 -11.95 7.34
C GLU A 15 -1.58 -11.10 6.45
N THR A 16 -1.08 -10.63 5.30
CA THR A 16 -1.88 -9.90 4.30
C THR A 16 -2.99 -10.75 3.72
N LEU A 17 -2.69 -11.99 3.31
CA LEU A 17 -3.69 -12.91 2.76
C LEU A 17 -4.79 -13.18 3.78
N LYS A 18 -4.42 -13.44 5.03
CA LYS A 18 -5.38 -13.62 6.13
C LYS A 18 -6.25 -12.37 6.35
N ALA A 19 -5.64 -11.18 6.37
CA ALA A 19 -6.38 -9.93 6.54
C ALA A 19 -7.33 -9.63 5.37
N LEU A 20 -6.98 -10.04 4.15
CA LEU A 20 -7.86 -9.95 2.98
C LEU A 20 -9.06 -10.92 3.09
N GLU A 21 -8.84 -12.15 3.56
CA GLU A 21 -9.90 -13.13 3.82
C GLU A 21 -10.87 -12.66 4.90
N GLU A 22 -10.35 -12.08 5.98
CA GLU A 22 -11.13 -11.56 7.11
C GLU A 22 -11.76 -10.18 6.83
N GLY A 23 -11.42 -9.54 5.70
CA GLY A 23 -11.87 -8.18 5.37
C GLY A 23 -11.32 -7.10 6.32
N ASN A 24 -10.21 -7.37 7.00
CA ASN A 24 -9.63 -6.48 8.00
C ASN A 24 -8.77 -5.38 7.36
N ILE A 25 -9.44 -4.33 6.86
CA ILE A 25 -8.80 -3.19 6.19
C ILE A 25 -7.78 -2.47 7.08
N LYS A 26 -8.04 -2.40 8.39
CA LYS A 26 -7.12 -1.75 9.34
C LYS A 26 -5.80 -2.51 9.39
N GLU A 27 -5.87 -3.83 9.52
CA GLU A 27 -4.69 -4.71 9.53
C GLU A 27 -3.86 -4.55 8.25
N LEU A 28 -4.50 -4.48 7.08
CA LEU A 28 -3.78 -4.24 5.82
C LEU A 28 -3.00 -2.92 5.84
N LYS A 29 -3.57 -1.85 6.40
CA LYS A 29 -2.88 -0.57 6.53
C LYS A 29 -1.69 -0.69 7.50
N ASP A 30 -1.89 -1.38 8.63
CA ASP A 30 -0.87 -1.56 9.67
C ASP A 30 0.30 -2.43 9.16
N LEU A 31 0.03 -3.55 8.49
CA LEU A 31 1.03 -4.41 7.82
C LEU A 31 1.85 -3.64 6.79
N SER A 32 1.19 -2.84 5.97
CA SER A 32 1.86 -2.00 4.99
C SER A 32 2.74 -0.92 5.64
N ASN A 33 2.31 -0.37 6.78
CA ASN A 33 3.07 0.62 7.53
C ASN A 33 4.31 0.02 8.18
N GLN A 34 4.15 -1.15 8.82
CA GLN A 34 5.25 -1.93 9.37
C GLN A 34 6.27 -2.29 8.28
N THR A 35 5.80 -2.76 7.13
CA THR A 35 6.67 -3.15 6.02
C THR A 35 7.51 -1.97 5.52
N ILE A 36 6.95 -0.75 5.42
CA ILE A 36 7.75 0.44 5.08
C ILE A 36 8.78 0.74 6.15
N HIS A 37 8.41 0.65 7.43
CA HIS A 37 9.33 0.91 8.52
C HIS A 37 10.54 -0.03 8.45
N ASP A 38 10.30 -1.33 8.32
CA ASP A 38 11.37 -2.33 8.19
C ASP A 38 12.22 -2.08 6.92
N ALA A 39 11.55 -1.81 5.80
CA ALA A 39 12.20 -1.57 4.51
C ALA A 39 13.04 -0.29 4.48
N THR A 40 12.75 0.72 5.30
CA THR A 40 13.56 1.94 5.37
C THR A 40 14.93 1.71 6.00
N THR A 41 15.02 0.75 6.92
CA THR A 41 16.27 0.40 7.57
C THR A 41 17.21 -0.34 6.61
N VAL A 42 16.64 -1.24 5.78
CA VAL A 42 17.40 -2.09 4.84
C VAL A 42 17.45 -1.50 3.42
N GLN A 43 16.65 -0.48 3.14
CA GLN A 43 16.40 0.12 1.82
C GLN A 43 16.06 -0.91 0.73
N ASP A 44 15.27 -1.92 1.09
CA ASP A 44 15.01 -3.03 0.18
C ASP A 44 13.80 -2.74 -0.73
N GLN A 45 14.04 -2.86 -2.04
CA GLN A 45 13.05 -2.48 -3.05
C GLN A 45 11.81 -3.40 -3.06
N TYR A 46 11.96 -4.68 -2.65
CA TYR A 46 10.87 -5.65 -2.65
C TYR A 46 9.85 -5.35 -1.56
N SER A 47 10.29 -5.11 -0.32
CA SER A 47 9.41 -4.75 0.77
C SER A 47 8.75 -3.39 0.54
N ILE A 48 9.47 -2.41 -0.02
CA ILE A 48 8.86 -1.13 -0.43
C ILE A 48 7.72 -1.38 -1.42
N THR A 49 7.97 -2.20 -2.44
CA THR A 49 6.97 -2.53 -3.46
C THR A 49 5.77 -3.26 -2.86
N ILE A 50 6.01 -4.26 -2.00
CA ILE A 50 4.97 -5.00 -1.30
C ILE A 50 4.15 -4.07 -0.39
N ALA A 51 4.80 -3.17 0.34
CA ALA A 51 4.10 -2.24 1.20
C ALA A 51 3.16 -1.32 0.40
N VAL A 52 3.59 -0.83 -0.77
CA VAL A 52 2.74 -0.04 -1.67
C VAL A 52 1.57 -0.89 -2.19
N LEU A 53 1.81 -2.15 -2.57
CA LEU A 53 0.76 -3.07 -3.02
C LEU A 53 -0.30 -3.29 -1.93
N ILE A 54 0.12 -3.63 -0.71
CA ILE A 54 -0.78 -3.87 0.43
C ILE A 54 -1.60 -2.61 0.76
N TYR A 55 -0.96 -1.43 0.77
CA TYR A 55 -1.68 -0.17 1.02
C TYR A 55 -2.73 0.10 -0.06
N SER A 56 -2.37 -0.12 -1.32
CA SER A 56 -3.27 0.07 -2.45
C SER A 56 -4.47 -0.86 -2.35
N LEU A 57 -4.26 -2.14 -2.00
CA LEU A 57 -5.34 -3.08 -1.73
C LEU A 57 -6.23 -2.61 -0.58
N SER A 58 -5.65 -2.14 0.54
CA SER A 58 -6.45 -1.61 1.65
C SER A 58 -7.38 -0.47 1.23
N LYS A 59 -6.93 0.41 0.33
CA LYS A 59 -7.70 1.54 -0.19
C LYS A 59 -8.76 1.13 -1.20
N ILE A 60 -8.48 0.09 -1.99
CA ILE A 60 -9.44 -0.49 -2.92
C ILE A 60 -10.58 -1.18 -2.15
N TYR A 61 -10.25 -1.98 -1.14
CA TYR A 61 -11.22 -2.65 -0.27
C TYR A 61 -12.00 -1.67 0.62
N GLU A 62 -11.37 -0.61 1.14
CA GLU A 62 -12.06 0.48 1.86
C GLU A 62 -13.17 1.14 1.03
N ARG A 63 -13.06 1.10 -0.30
CA ARG A 63 -14.00 1.67 -1.26
C ARG A 63 -14.89 0.62 -1.93
N GLU A 64 -14.88 -0.63 -1.44
CA GLU A 64 -15.58 -1.77 -2.05
C GLU A 64 -17.06 -1.47 -2.35
N PHE A 65 -17.75 -0.71 -1.50
CA PHE A 65 -19.15 -0.32 -1.71
C PHE A 65 -19.39 0.49 -3.00
N ASN A 66 -18.38 1.26 -3.44
CA ASN A 66 -18.40 2.02 -4.69
C ASN A 66 -17.93 1.18 -5.88
N TYR A 67 -17.01 0.22 -5.65
CA TYR A 67 -16.41 -0.58 -6.71
C TYR A 67 -17.15 -1.88 -7.04
N ASN A 68 -17.96 -2.43 -6.13
CA ASN A 68 -18.79 -3.63 -6.38
C ASN A 68 -19.79 -3.45 -7.55
N LYS A 69 -20.03 -2.21 -7.97
CA LYS A 69 -20.86 -1.87 -9.14
C LYS A 69 -20.13 -2.06 -10.48
N PHE A 70 -18.80 -2.17 -10.48
CA PHE A 70 -18.02 -2.36 -11.70
C PHE A 70 -17.90 -3.84 -12.04
N LYS A 71 -18.31 -4.18 -13.27
CA LYS A 71 -18.14 -5.52 -13.83
C LYS A 71 -16.65 -5.86 -13.87
N GLY A 72 -16.25 -6.94 -13.19
CA GLY A 72 -14.87 -7.40 -13.11
C GLY A 72 -14.12 -7.04 -11.82
N PHE A 73 -14.70 -6.28 -10.89
CA PHE A 73 -14.06 -5.97 -9.60
C PHE A 73 -13.73 -7.21 -8.77
N LYS A 74 -14.67 -8.16 -8.67
CA LYS A 74 -14.42 -9.43 -7.96
C LYS A 74 -13.31 -10.27 -8.60
N VAL A 75 -13.27 -10.29 -9.93
CA VAL A 75 -12.21 -10.99 -10.68
C VAL A 75 -10.86 -10.32 -10.41
N TYR A 76 -10.82 -8.99 -10.42
CA TYR A 76 -9.64 -8.24 -10.07
C TYR A 76 -9.15 -8.54 -8.64
N CYS A 77 -10.02 -8.53 -7.64
CA CYS A 77 -9.65 -8.87 -6.26
C CYS A 77 -9.14 -10.31 -6.14
N TYR A 78 -9.77 -11.26 -6.86
CA TYR A 78 -9.31 -12.64 -6.92
C TYR A 78 -7.92 -12.76 -7.56
N ASP A 79 -7.69 -12.09 -8.68
CA ASP A 79 -6.39 -12.03 -9.35
C ASP A 79 -5.32 -11.39 -8.45
N CYS A 80 -5.73 -10.42 -7.61
CA CYS A 80 -4.86 -9.80 -6.63
C CYS A 80 -4.39 -10.77 -5.55
N VAL A 81 -5.34 -11.45 -4.92
CA VAL A 81 -5.07 -12.46 -3.88
C VAL A 81 -4.19 -13.58 -4.48
N ARG A 82 -4.57 -14.11 -5.64
CA ARG A 82 -3.82 -15.17 -6.31
C ARG A 82 -2.40 -14.75 -6.70
N GLY A 83 -2.21 -13.50 -7.12
CA GLY A 83 -0.87 -12.96 -7.40
C GLY A 83 0.03 -12.96 -6.15
N LEU A 84 -0.53 -12.61 -4.99
CA LEU A 84 0.18 -12.63 -3.71
C LEU A 84 0.48 -14.06 -3.24
N GLU A 85 -0.45 -14.99 -3.42
CA GLU A 85 -0.25 -16.42 -3.12
C GLU A 85 0.91 -17.01 -3.93
N VAL A 86 0.91 -16.80 -5.25
CA VAL A 86 1.98 -17.29 -6.12
C VAL A 86 3.32 -16.65 -5.74
N ALA A 87 3.33 -15.35 -5.44
CA ALA A 87 4.55 -14.68 -4.97
C ALA A 87 5.08 -15.30 -3.67
N LYS A 88 4.19 -15.65 -2.72
CA LYS A 88 4.54 -16.32 -1.47
C LYS A 88 5.12 -17.72 -1.73
N GLU A 89 4.44 -18.54 -2.53
CA GLU A 89 4.89 -19.90 -2.87
C GLU A 89 6.28 -19.89 -3.53
N LYS A 90 6.56 -18.90 -4.39
CA LYS A 90 7.87 -18.74 -5.01
C LYS A 90 8.97 -18.48 -3.98
N LEU A 91 8.71 -17.62 -3.01
CA LEU A 91 9.66 -17.36 -1.92
C LEU A 91 9.82 -18.56 -0.98
N GLU A 92 8.74 -19.28 -0.65
CA GLU A 92 8.79 -20.50 0.16
C GLU A 92 9.65 -21.60 -0.51
N ASN A 93 9.63 -21.66 -1.84
CA ASN A 93 10.45 -22.58 -2.64
C ASN A 93 11.87 -22.06 -2.95
N ASN A 94 12.30 -20.94 -2.35
CA ASN A 94 13.58 -20.26 -2.65
C ASN A 94 13.76 -19.82 -4.12
N ASP A 95 12.68 -19.71 -4.90
CA ASP A 95 12.68 -19.23 -6.28
C ASP A 95 12.60 -17.69 -6.32
N ILE A 96 13.72 -17.03 -6.03
CA ILE A 96 13.81 -15.56 -5.97
C ILE A 96 13.52 -14.95 -7.35
N GLN A 97 14.06 -15.52 -8.43
CA GLN A 97 13.83 -15.02 -9.78
C GLN A 97 12.36 -15.15 -10.18
N GLY A 98 11.73 -16.29 -9.86
CA GLY A 98 10.30 -16.51 -10.08
C GLY A 98 9.43 -15.55 -9.27
N PHE A 99 9.85 -15.19 -8.05
CA PHE A 99 9.20 -14.15 -7.26
C PHE A 99 9.27 -12.78 -7.96
N GLU A 100 10.46 -12.34 -8.40
CA GLU A 100 10.65 -11.06 -9.09
C GLU A 100 9.83 -10.95 -10.37
N ASP A 101 9.82 -12.03 -11.16
CA ASP A 101 9.03 -12.13 -12.37
C ASP A 101 7.53 -12.05 -12.07
N THR A 102 7.09 -12.71 -11.01
CA THR A 102 5.69 -12.68 -10.57
C THR A 102 5.30 -11.28 -10.14
N LEU A 103 6.11 -10.62 -9.32
CA LEU A 103 5.86 -9.26 -8.85
C LEU A 103 5.81 -8.28 -10.04
N SER A 104 6.75 -8.38 -10.97
CA SER A 104 6.81 -7.54 -12.17
C SER A 104 5.61 -7.76 -13.09
N LYS A 105 5.22 -9.02 -13.32
CA LYS A 105 4.02 -9.36 -14.10
C LYS A 105 2.76 -8.84 -13.41
N TYR A 106 2.70 -8.95 -12.09
CA TYR A 106 1.58 -8.49 -11.30
C TYR A 106 1.41 -6.97 -11.43
N ILE A 107 2.48 -6.19 -11.22
CA ILE A 107 2.49 -4.73 -11.43
C ILE A 107 2.04 -4.36 -12.85
N LYS A 108 2.50 -5.11 -13.87
CA LYS A 108 2.08 -4.87 -15.26
C LYS A 108 0.61 -5.24 -15.51
N ASN A 109 0.10 -6.29 -14.87
CA ASN A 109 -1.27 -6.77 -15.06
C ASN A 109 -2.30 -5.92 -14.31
N LEU A 110 -1.91 -5.28 -13.20
CA LEU A 110 -2.74 -4.26 -12.52
C LEU A 110 -3.17 -3.14 -13.50
N ASN A 111 -2.39 -2.89 -14.55
CA ASN A 111 -2.70 -1.90 -15.59
C ASN A 111 -3.67 -2.40 -16.70
N LYS A 112 -4.18 -3.63 -16.66
CA LYS A 112 -5.02 -4.21 -17.74
C LYS A 112 -6.53 -4.23 -17.47
N VAL A 113 -6.98 -3.65 -16.37
CA VAL A 113 -8.41 -3.66 -15.96
C VAL A 113 -9.23 -2.68 -16.83
N HIS A 114 -10.56 -2.80 -16.84
CA HIS A 114 -11.47 -1.89 -17.53
C HIS A 114 -11.09 -0.41 -17.34
N ILE A 115 -10.98 0.38 -18.43
CA ILE A 115 -10.36 1.72 -18.48
C ILE A 115 -10.66 2.64 -17.28
N LYS A 116 -11.94 2.75 -16.87
CA LYS A 116 -12.33 3.58 -15.70
C LYS A 116 -11.88 3.02 -14.34
N LEU A 117 -11.92 1.70 -14.20
CA LEU A 117 -11.45 0.99 -13.01
C LEU A 117 -9.91 1.01 -12.97
N GLN A 118 -9.26 0.85 -14.13
CA GLN A 118 -7.81 1.04 -14.29
C GLN A 118 -7.37 2.44 -13.87
N GLN A 119 -8.01 3.51 -14.36
CA GLN A 119 -7.68 4.88 -13.93
C GLN A 119 -7.82 5.06 -12.42
N SER A 120 -8.93 4.60 -11.84
CA SER A 120 -9.17 4.70 -10.40
C SER A 120 -8.14 3.92 -9.57
N ILE A 121 -7.77 2.73 -10.02
CA ILE A 121 -6.78 1.88 -9.35
C ILE A 121 -5.38 2.46 -9.51
N GLN A 122 -5.03 2.93 -10.70
CA GLN A 122 -3.75 3.56 -10.99
C GLN A 122 -3.56 4.82 -10.14
N ASP A 123 -4.60 5.64 -10.03
CA ASP A 123 -4.59 6.81 -9.13
C ASP A 123 -4.38 6.38 -7.68
N VAL A 124 -5.02 5.30 -7.22
CA VAL A 124 -4.79 4.75 -5.87
C VAL A 124 -3.35 4.26 -5.69
N PHE A 125 -2.77 3.61 -6.69
CA PHE A 125 -1.37 3.16 -6.67
C PHE A 125 -0.38 4.32 -6.63
N GLU A 126 -0.58 5.35 -7.46
CA GLU A 126 0.28 6.53 -7.45
C GLU A 126 0.18 7.29 -6.11
N GLN A 127 -1.03 7.43 -5.58
CA GLN A 127 -1.22 8.01 -4.24
C GLN A 127 -0.61 7.13 -3.13
N ALA A 128 -0.65 5.81 -3.27
CA ALA A 128 0.00 4.89 -2.34
C ALA A 128 1.52 5.07 -2.34
N LYS A 129 2.15 5.17 -3.52
CA LYS A 129 3.59 5.45 -3.63
C LYS A 129 3.93 6.77 -2.95
N ILE A 130 3.21 7.85 -3.24
CA ILE A 130 3.44 9.16 -2.64
C ILE A 130 3.25 9.12 -1.11
N SER A 131 2.21 8.45 -0.64
CA SER A 131 1.94 8.30 0.80
C SER A 131 3.07 7.52 1.51
N LYS A 132 3.55 6.43 0.90
CA LYS A 132 4.68 5.67 1.46
C LYS A 132 5.99 6.42 1.34
N ALA A 133 6.20 7.20 0.29
CA ALA A 133 7.35 8.08 0.14
C ALA A 133 7.43 9.10 1.29
N SER A 134 6.31 9.71 1.69
CA SER A 134 6.30 10.61 2.86
C SER A 134 6.87 9.93 4.09
N ARG A 135 6.41 8.70 4.39
CA ARG A 135 6.87 7.93 5.54
C ARG A 135 8.34 7.53 5.47
N ILE A 136 8.80 7.14 4.28
CA ILE A 136 10.22 6.85 4.06
C ILE A 136 11.07 8.10 4.32
N HIS A 137 10.62 9.26 3.87
CA HIS A 137 11.31 10.53 4.11
C HIS A 137 11.30 10.93 5.59
N GLU A 138 10.19 10.73 6.29
CA GLU A 138 10.07 10.94 7.74
C GLU A 138 11.06 10.10 8.56
N HIS A 139 11.41 8.91 8.07
CA HIS A 139 12.47 8.08 8.65
C HIS A 139 13.90 8.57 8.34
N GLY A 140 14.06 9.76 7.77
CA GLY A 140 15.35 10.43 7.58
C GLY A 140 16.02 10.16 6.24
N ILE A 141 15.37 9.41 5.33
CA ILE A 141 15.91 9.20 3.98
C ILE A 141 15.71 10.48 3.14
N SER A 142 16.74 10.87 2.39
CA SER A 142 16.68 12.09 1.57
C SER A 142 15.54 12.04 0.54
N LEU A 143 14.93 13.18 0.27
CA LEU A 143 13.81 13.30 -0.68
C LEU A 143 14.14 12.76 -2.08
N GLY A 144 15.38 12.96 -2.54
CA GLY A 144 15.85 12.44 -3.83
C GLY A 144 15.96 10.92 -3.86
N ARG A 145 16.48 10.31 -2.77
CA ARG A 145 16.61 8.85 -2.66
C ARG A 145 15.24 8.18 -2.53
N THR A 146 14.34 8.77 -1.74
CA THR A 146 12.96 8.27 -1.60
C THR A 146 12.21 8.28 -2.93
N ALA A 147 12.33 9.36 -3.70
CA ALA A 147 11.70 9.49 -5.01
C ALA A 147 12.21 8.41 -5.99
N GLU A 148 13.52 8.15 -5.99
CA GLU A 148 14.15 7.10 -6.79
C GLU A 148 13.64 5.70 -6.40
N LEU A 149 13.63 5.38 -5.10
CA LEU A 149 13.20 4.06 -4.59
C LEU A 149 11.77 3.71 -4.96
N LEU A 150 10.88 4.70 -4.99
CA LEU A 150 9.46 4.52 -5.30
C LEU A 150 9.09 4.82 -6.75
N GLY A 151 10.04 5.29 -7.56
CA GLY A 151 9.81 5.65 -8.96
C GLY A 151 8.80 6.79 -9.14
N ILE A 152 8.82 7.77 -8.23
CA ILE A 152 7.97 8.97 -8.29
C ILE A 152 8.82 10.22 -8.52
N THR A 153 8.20 11.34 -8.91
CA THR A 153 8.95 12.59 -9.06
C THR A 153 9.20 13.24 -7.70
N ARG A 154 10.33 13.94 -7.56
CA ARG A 154 10.60 14.78 -6.37
C ARG A 154 9.51 15.83 -6.16
N PHE A 155 8.94 16.34 -7.25
CA PHE A 155 7.87 17.34 -7.22
C PHE A 155 6.59 16.79 -6.60
N ASP A 156 6.18 15.57 -6.97
CA ASP A 156 5.00 14.90 -6.38
C ASP A 156 5.18 14.70 -4.88
N LEU A 157 6.37 14.26 -4.47
CA LEU A 157 6.72 14.05 -3.07
C LEU A 157 6.73 15.37 -2.27
N MET A 158 7.35 16.43 -2.80
CA MET A 158 7.36 17.76 -2.18
C MET A 158 5.95 18.35 -2.04
N ASN A 159 5.12 18.21 -3.07
CA ASN A 159 3.73 18.68 -3.05
C ASN A 159 2.90 17.97 -1.99
N TYR A 160 3.20 16.71 -1.71
CA TYR A 160 2.50 15.95 -0.68
C TYR A 160 2.98 16.32 0.71
N ILE A 161 4.28 16.19 1.00
CA ILE A 161 4.87 16.49 2.32
C ILE A 161 4.65 17.96 2.71
N GLY A 162 4.67 18.89 1.76
CA GLY A 162 4.41 20.31 2.03
C GLY A 162 2.94 20.65 2.36
N LYS A 163 2.00 19.75 2.02
CA LYS A 163 0.55 19.91 2.28
C LYS A 163 0.08 19.09 3.48
N THR A 164 0.68 17.93 3.69
CA THR A 164 0.49 17.15 4.91
C THR A 164 1.44 17.70 5.96
N TYR A 165 0.94 18.52 6.90
CA TYR A 165 1.64 18.68 8.18
C TYR A 165 2.09 17.29 8.64
N ILE A 166 3.33 17.15 9.11
CA ILE A 166 3.93 15.91 9.63
C ILE A 166 2.91 15.25 10.60
N ALA A 167 2.08 14.34 10.09
CA ALA A 167 0.76 14.03 10.65
C ALA A 167 0.76 12.84 11.61
N ASP A 168 1.88 12.12 11.70
CA ASP A 168 1.94 10.87 12.48
C ASP A 168 2.41 11.05 13.93
N ALA A 169 2.51 12.28 14.45
CA ALA A 169 2.72 12.44 15.90
C ALA A 169 1.42 12.28 16.74
N LYS A 170 0.20 12.49 16.19
CA LYS A 170 -1.03 12.53 17.03
C LYS A 170 -2.37 12.05 16.45
N GLU A 171 -2.55 11.77 15.15
CA GLU A 171 -3.92 11.64 14.58
C GLU A 171 -4.31 10.29 13.94
N ALA A 172 -3.87 9.17 14.51
CA ALA A 172 -4.50 7.86 14.26
C ALA A 172 -5.76 7.60 15.13
N PHE A 173 -6.30 8.64 15.78
CA PHE A 173 -7.62 8.58 16.39
C PHE A 173 -8.61 9.26 15.45
N THR A 174 -9.46 8.48 14.78
CA THR A 174 -10.70 9.00 14.22
C THR A 174 -11.44 9.70 15.36
N ILE A 175 -11.52 11.04 15.32
CA ILE A 175 -12.29 11.81 16.29
C ILE A 175 -13.69 11.22 16.30
N ASP A 176 -14.16 10.83 17.49
CA ASP A 176 -15.49 10.24 17.68
C ASP A 176 -16.56 11.07 16.92
N PRO A 177 -17.48 10.43 16.17
CA PRO A 177 -18.49 11.12 15.38
C PRO A 177 -19.28 12.17 16.17
N GLU A 178 -19.52 11.94 17.47
CA GLU A 178 -20.20 12.88 18.35
C GLU A 178 -19.36 14.14 18.60
N LYS A 179 -18.06 13.99 18.82
CA LYS A 179 -17.12 15.11 18.94
C LYS A 179 -17.03 15.92 17.65
N ARG A 180 -17.08 15.26 16.48
CA ARG A 180 -17.10 15.92 15.17
C ARG A 180 -18.38 16.73 14.97
N LEU A 181 -19.53 16.17 15.33
CA LEU A 181 -20.83 16.84 15.27
C LEU A 181 -20.89 18.06 16.20
N LYS A 182 -20.33 17.93 17.41
CA LYS A 182 -20.28 19.02 18.38
C LYS A 182 -19.39 20.17 17.91
N PHE A 183 -18.23 19.87 17.33
CA PHE A 183 -17.36 20.86 16.71
C PHE A 183 -18.06 21.57 15.55
N ALA A 184 -18.65 20.82 14.61
CA ALA A 184 -19.37 21.40 13.49
C ALA A 184 -20.50 22.34 13.94
N ARG A 185 -21.27 21.95 14.97
CA ARG A 185 -22.33 22.81 15.55
C ARG A 185 -21.77 24.08 16.20
N SER A 186 -20.56 24.06 16.74
CA SER A 186 -19.93 25.24 17.36
C SER A 186 -19.50 26.30 16.35
N LEU A 187 -19.30 25.93 15.08
CA LEU A 187 -18.93 26.87 14.01
C LEU A 187 -20.10 27.70 13.49
N PHE A 188 -21.34 27.28 13.77
CA PHE A 188 -22.57 27.95 13.35
C PHE A 188 -23.32 28.61 14.53
N LYS A 189 -22.61 28.89 15.63
CA LYS A 189 -23.10 29.70 16.73
C LYS A 189 -22.65 31.15 16.58
#